data_AF-E8R814-F1
#
_entry.id   AF-E8R814-F1
#
_cell.length_a   1.000
_cell.length_b   1.000
_cell.length_c   1.000
_cell.angle_alpha   90.00
_cell.angle_beta   90.00
_cell.angle_gamma   90.00
#
_symmetry.space_group_name_H-M   'P 1'
#
loop_
_entity.id
_entity.type
_entity.pdbx_description
1 polymer ?
#
loop_
_entity_poly.entity_id
_entity_poly.type
_entity_poly.pdbx_seq_one_letter_code
_entity_poly.pdbx_strand_id
1 'polypeptide(L)'
;MESTILLNDAADALRRMLASRRLSDPRLRRRLEEALASLESAGREITVDNVELARLINKKARDLASRVLEASGEGLPGDLVKELDTLVKWCKMAPYDFTDRIRLVRKGYRYYLTGMILFFILAGTFAQAYAVSALMLALPALMAMSMMKKRRSTGLMLAYASMPLPLVIFTWILGYAVYAFTNPAEASVLAGEYGLPAGLVYFILALYLAGSVIVC
;
A
#
# COMPACT_ATOMS: atom_id res chain seq x y z
N MET A 1 12.66 19.09 -17.73
CA MET A 1 12.90 17.64 -17.78
C MET A 1 12.15 17.09 -18.99
N GLU A 2 12.73 16.15 -19.74
CA GLU A 2 12.12 15.61 -20.97
C GLU A 2 10.79 14.90 -20.64
N SER A 3 10.75 14.15 -19.55
CA SER A 3 9.55 13.49 -19.03
C SER A 3 8.37 14.45 -18.83
N THR A 4 8.59 15.68 -18.34
CA THR A 4 7.50 16.66 -18.14
C THR A 4 6.79 16.99 -19.45
N ILE A 5 7.56 17.20 -20.53
CA ILE A 5 7.01 17.53 -21.85
C ILE A 5 6.16 16.35 -22.36
N LEU A 6 6.70 15.13 -22.26
CA LEU A 6 6.02 13.91 -22.68
C LEU A 6 4.73 13.64 -21.88
N LEU A 7 4.71 13.93 -20.58
CA LEU A 7 3.52 13.78 -19.73
C LEU A 7 2.46 14.83 -20.07
N ASN A 8 2.86 16.08 -20.36
CA ASN A 8 1.95 17.13 -20.81
C ASN A 8 1.33 16.78 -22.17
N ASP A 9 2.13 16.27 -23.11
CA ASP A 9 1.63 15.79 -24.40
C ASP A 9 0.62 14.64 -24.23
N ALA A 10 0.87 13.72 -23.30
CA ALA A 10 -0.06 12.65 -22.97
C ALA A 10 -1.36 13.20 -22.35
N ALA A 11 -1.26 14.19 -21.47
CA ALA A 11 -2.40 14.88 -20.88
C ALA A 11 -3.26 15.58 -21.95
N ASP A 12 -2.64 16.20 -22.95
CA ASP A 12 -3.36 16.80 -24.08
C ASP A 12 -4.08 15.77 -24.94
N ALA A 13 -3.47 14.60 -25.16
CA ALA A 13 -4.16 13.49 -25.83
C ALA A 13 -5.40 13.02 -25.04
N LEU A 14 -5.30 12.95 -23.71
CA LEU A 14 -6.43 12.64 -22.82
C LEU A 14 -7.53 13.69 -22.86
N ARG A 15 -7.18 14.99 -22.90
CA ARG A 15 -8.15 16.09 -23.05
C ARG A 15 -8.92 16.00 -24.36
N ARG A 16 -8.24 15.65 -25.46
CA ARG A 16 -8.88 15.43 -26.77
C ARG A 16 -9.87 14.27 -26.72
N MET A 17 -9.53 13.18 -26.03
CA MET A 17 -10.45 12.05 -25.83
C MET A 17 -11.68 12.45 -24.98
N LEU A 18 -11.49 13.22 -23.91
CA LEU A 18 -12.58 13.72 -23.06
C LEU A 18 -13.54 14.67 -23.79
N ALA A 19 -13.01 15.47 -24.72
CA ALA A 19 -13.81 16.35 -25.57
C ALA A 19 -14.62 15.59 -26.64
N SER A 20 -14.29 14.32 -26.90
CA SER A 20 -14.99 13.50 -27.87
C SER A 20 -16.40 13.16 -27.39
N ARG A 21 -17.40 13.41 -28.26
CA ARG A 21 -18.79 12.98 -28.02
C ARG A 21 -18.95 11.45 -27.92
N ARG A 22 -17.94 10.68 -28.35
CA ARG A 22 -17.94 9.20 -28.28
C ARG A 22 -17.84 8.68 -26.85
N LEU A 23 -17.34 9.49 -25.93
CA LEU A 23 -17.17 9.13 -24.53
C LEU A 23 -18.47 9.41 -23.75
N SER A 24 -19.50 8.62 -24.06
CA SER A 24 -20.84 8.74 -23.46
C SER A 24 -20.94 8.12 -22.07
N ASP A 25 -20.13 7.09 -21.76
CA ASP A 25 -20.15 6.44 -20.45
C ASP A 25 -19.57 7.38 -19.36
N PRO A 26 -20.40 7.83 -18.39
CA PRO A 26 -19.96 8.72 -17.33
C PRO A 26 -18.89 8.09 -16.43
N ARG A 27 -18.89 6.75 -16.27
CA ARG A 27 -17.88 6.05 -15.46
C ARG A 27 -16.50 6.12 -16.11
N LEU A 28 -16.45 5.92 -17.43
CA LEU A 28 -15.23 5.97 -18.20
C LEU A 28 -14.67 7.40 -18.27
N ARG A 29 -15.57 8.38 -18.45
CA ARG A 29 -15.22 9.80 -18.44
C ARG A 29 -14.57 10.21 -17.12
N ARG A 30 -15.19 9.86 -15.99
CA ARG A 30 -14.63 10.11 -14.66
C ARG A 30 -13.26 9.46 -14.47
N ARG A 31 -13.07 8.22 -14.95
CA ARG A 31 -11.77 7.53 -14.88
C ARG A 31 -10.69 8.26 -15.68
N LEU A 32 -11.02 8.83 -16.83
CA LEU A 32 -10.09 9.62 -17.64
C LEU A 32 -9.78 10.98 -17.01
N GLU A 33 -10.76 11.65 -16.40
CA GLU A 33 -10.54 12.88 -15.63
C GLU A 33 -9.59 12.62 -14.46
N GLU A 34 -9.77 11.52 -13.71
CA GLU A 34 -8.85 11.11 -12.65
C GLU A 34 -7.44 10.78 -13.17
N ALA A 35 -7.34 10.17 -14.36
CA ALA A 35 -6.06 9.90 -15.03
C ALA A 35 -5.35 11.19 -15.46
N LEU A 36 -6.09 12.14 -16.03
CA LEU A 36 -5.60 13.45 -16.43
C LEU A 36 -5.04 14.22 -15.22
N ALA A 37 -5.82 14.31 -14.15
CA ALA A 37 -5.39 14.95 -12.90
C ALA A 37 -4.12 14.30 -12.32
N SER A 38 -4.00 12.98 -12.46
CA SER A 38 -2.81 12.24 -12.00
C SER A 38 -1.56 12.59 -12.83
N LEU A 39 -1.68 12.70 -14.16
CA LEU A 39 -0.57 13.12 -15.01
C LEU A 39 -0.17 14.58 -14.75
N GLU A 40 -1.14 15.47 -14.58
CA GLU A 40 -0.87 16.88 -14.27
C GLU A 40 -0.20 17.05 -12.90
N SER A 41 -0.58 16.24 -11.90
CA SER A 41 0.12 16.21 -10.61
C SER A 41 1.55 15.67 -10.79
N ALA A 42 1.73 14.58 -11.55
CA ALA A 42 3.05 14.01 -11.81
C ALA A 42 3.98 14.97 -12.57
N GLY A 43 3.45 15.72 -13.55
CA GLY A 43 4.21 16.69 -14.32
C GLY A 43 4.64 17.93 -13.50
N ARG A 44 3.79 18.37 -12.56
CA ARG A 44 4.09 19.51 -11.66
C ARG A 44 5.11 19.18 -10.57
N GLU A 45 5.08 17.95 -10.06
CA GLU A 45 5.88 17.52 -8.91
C GLU A 45 7.02 16.56 -9.29
N ILE A 46 7.46 16.60 -10.54
CA ILE A 46 8.43 15.65 -11.07
C ILE A 46 9.76 15.76 -10.30
N THR A 47 10.23 14.64 -9.79
CA THR A 47 11.52 14.53 -9.08
C THR A 47 12.38 13.39 -9.61
N VAL A 48 11.78 12.47 -10.38
CA VAL A 48 12.47 11.35 -11.02
C VAL A 48 12.27 11.44 -12.54
N ASP A 49 13.36 11.59 -13.29
CA ASP A 49 13.31 11.71 -14.76
C ASP A 49 13.26 10.35 -15.47
N ASN A 50 12.10 9.68 -15.41
CA ASN A 50 11.92 8.39 -16.11
C ASN A 50 11.42 8.60 -17.55
N VAL A 51 12.33 9.00 -18.43
CA VAL A 51 12.01 9.35 -19.83
C VAL A 51 11.37 8.18 -20.59
N GLU A 52 11.84 6.96 -20.40
CA GLU A 52 11.31 5.76 -21.09
C GLU A 52 9.84 5.52 -20.77
N LEU A 53 9.47 5.60 -19.49
CA LEU A 53 8.08 5.44 -19.07
C LEU A 53 7.22 6.59 -19.60
N ALA A 54 7.73 7.82 -19.60
CA ALA A 54 7.00 8.97 -20.12
C ALA A 54 6.74 8.83 -21.62
N ARG A 55 7.73 8.36 -22.40
CA ARG A 55 7.56 8.05 -23.83
C ARG A 55 6.53 6.96 -24.07
N LEU A 56 6.55 5.90 -23.26
CA LEU A 56 5.59 4.80 -23.36
C LEU A 56 4.15 5.27 -23.08
N ILE A 57 3.95 6.07 -22.02
CA ILE A 57 2.64 6.67 -21.68
C ILE A 57 2.18 7.59 -22.82
N ASN A 58 3.04 8.50 -23.29
CA ASN A 58 2.70 9.44 -24.36
C ASN A 58 2.32 8.73 -25.65
N LYS A 59 3.14 7.76 -26.09
CA LYS A 59 2.87 6.95 -27.29
C LYS A 59 1.49 6.28 -27.18
N LYS A 60 1.22 5.61 -26.06
CA LYS A 60 -0.05 4.92 -25.84
C LYS A 60 -1.25 5.86 -25.72
N ALA A 61 -1.08 7.04 -25.12
CA ALA A 61 -2.12 8.06 -25.06
C ALA A 61 -2.47 8.61 -26.45
N ARG A 62 -1.48 8.88 -27.29
CA ARG A 62 -1.68 9.34 -28.67
C ARG A 62 -2.33 8.28 -29.55
N ASP A 63 -1.82 7.05 -29.51
CA ASP A 63 -2.36 5.91 -30.26
C ASP A 63 -3.83 5.62 -29.88
N LEU A 64 -4.18 5.76 -28.60
CA LEU A 64 -5.57 5.61 -28.16
C LEU A 64 -6.43 6.80 -28.55
N ALA A 65 -5.90 8.03 -28.48
CA ALA A 65 -6.65 9.21 -28.85
C ALA A 65 -7.06 9.19 -30.33
N SER A 66 -6.15 8.81 -31.25
CA SER A 66 -6.51 8.68 -32.67
C SER A 66 -7.61 7.64 -32.87
N ARG A 67 -7.48 6.45 -32.27
CA ARG A 67 -8.48 5.39 -32.39
C ARG A 67 -9.83 5.73 -31.76
N VAL A 68 -9.85 6.48 -30.65
CA VAL A 68 -11.09 6.99 -30.03
C VAL A 68 -11.79 8.00 -30.94
N LEU A 69 -11.03 8.84 -31.64
CA LEU A 69 -11.56 9.85 -32.55
C LEU A 69 -12.02 9.24 -33.88
N GLU A 70 -11.33 8.21 -34.37
CA GLU A 70 -11.63 7.47 -35.60
C GLU A 70 -12.71 6.39 -35.42
N ALA A 71 -13.11 6.07 -34.18
CA ALA A 71 -14.12 5.07 -33.90
C ALA A 71 -15.46 5.43 -34.56
N SER A 72 -15.90 4.56 -35.47
CA SER A 72 -17.20 4.63 -36.16
C SER A 72 -18.27 3.89 -35.35
N GLY A 73 -19.32 4.60 -34.91
CA GLY A 73 -20.46 4.04 -34.18
C GLY A 73 -20.86 4.79 -32.91
N GLU A 74 -22.01 4.45 -32.32
CA GLU A 74 -22.44 4.99 -31.02
C GLU A 74 -21.72 4.26 -29.87
N GLY A 75 -20.61 4.83 -29.43
CA GLY A 75 -19.82 4.34 -28.29
C GLY A 75 -18.48 3.72 -28.67
N LEU A 76 -17.74 3.31 -27.64
CA LEU A 76 -16.40 2.75 -27.81
C LEU A 76 -16.45 1.22 -27.88
N PRO A 77 -15.71 0.58 -28.81
CA PRO A 77 -15.61 -0.87 -28.85
C PRO A 77 -14.98 -1.40 -27.56
N GLY A 78 -15.44 -2.58 -27.10
CA GLY A 78 -15.07 -3.15 -25.81
C GLY A 78 -13.56 -3.32 -25.61
N ASP A 79 -12.83 -3.67 -26.66
CA ASP A 79 -11.37 -3.81 -26.62
C ASP A 79 -10.67 -2.47 -26.41
N LEU A 80 -11.21 -1.40 -27.00
CA LEU A 80 -10.69 -0.06 -26.86
C LEU A 80 -10.93 0.48 -25.44
N VAL A 81 -12.05 0.13 -24.79
CA VAL A 81 -12.24 0.47 -23.37
C VAL A 81 -11.30 -0.32 -22.46
N LYS A 82 -10.96 -1.58 -22.77
CA LYS A 82 -9.94 -2.34 -22.00
C LYS A 82 -8.55 -1.71 -22.11
N GLU A 83 -8.17 -1.28 -23.32
CA GLU A 83 -6.92 -0.56 -23.53
C GLU A 83 -6.91 0.78 -22.80
N LEU A 84 -8.02 1.52 -22.84
CA LEU A 84 -8.18 2.77 -22.11
C LEU A 84 -8.09 2.56 -20.60
N ASP A 85 -8.72 1.52 -20.05
CA ASP A 85 -8.62 1.15 -18.63
C ASP A 85 -7.17 0.82 -18.24
N THR A 86 -6.39 0.26 -19.16
CA THR A 86 -4.97 -0.01 -18.94
C THR A 86 -4.15 1.28 -18.92
N LEU A 87 -4.39 2.19 -19.86
CA LEU A 87 -3.77 3.51 -19.88
C LEU A 87 -4.11 4.31 -18.61
N VAL A 88 -5.38 4.32 -18.20
CA VAL A 88 -5.85 4.97 -16.97
C VAL A 88 -5.09 4.45 -15.76
N LYS A 89 -4.87 3.14 -15.65
CA LYS A 89 -4.07 2.55 -14.55
C LYS A 89 -2.65 3.08 -14.55
N TRP A 90 -2.00 3.17 -15.71
CA TRP A 90 -0.64 3.71 -15.81
C TRP A 90 -0.58 5.19 -15.43
N CYS A 91 -1.54 6.00 -15.91
CA CYS A 91 -1.63 7.42 -15.58
C CYS A 91 -1.84 7.65 -14.08
N LYS A 92 -2.70 6.85 -13.43
CA LYS A 92 -2.89 6.90 -11.97
C LYS A 92 -1.66 6.49 -11.17
N MET A 93 -0.78 5.68 -11.74
CA MET A 93 0.50 5.31 -11.12
C MET A 93 1.60 6.33 -11.35
N ALA A 94 1.47 7.21 -12.35
CA ALA A 94 2.47 8.21 -12.71
C ALA A 94 2.97 9.05 -11.51
N PRO A 95 2.12 9.55 -10.60
CA PRO A 95 2.60 10.27 -9.42
C PRO A 95 3.58 9.45 -8.56
N TYR A 96 3.50 8.12 -8.55
CA TYR A 96 4.44 7.29 -7.78
C TYR A 96 5.72 6.99 -8.54
N ASP A 97 5.68 6.94 -9.87
CA ASP A 97 6.83 6.57 -10.70
C ASP A 97 7.71 7.77 -11.10
N PHE A 98 7.11 8.96 -11.20
CA PHE A 98 7.80 10.21 -11.54
C PHE A 98 8.13 11.07 -10.31
N THR A 99 7.67 10.68 -9.13
CA THR A 99 8.00 11.36 -7.88
C THR A 99 8.57 10.42 -6.84
N ASP A 100 9.14 10.97 -5.77
CA ASP A 100 9.67 10.18 -4.66
C ASP A 100 8.61 9.56 -3.73
N ARG A 101 7.32 9.74 -4.03
CA ARG A 101 6.18 9.19 -3.26
C ARG A 101 6.23 7.67 -3.11
N ILE A 102 6.88 6.96 -4.05
CA ILE A 102 7.07 5.50 -3.91
C ILE A 102 7.89 5.13 -2.67
N ARG A 103 8.78 6.00 -2.19
CA ARG A 103 9.54 5.74 -0.95
C ARG A 103 8.61 5.73 0.26
N LEU A 104 7.62 6.62 0.31
CA LEU A 104 6.62 6.65 1.39
C LEU A 104 5.81 5.36 1.41
N VAL A 105 5.38 4.86 0.25
CA VAL A 105 4.67 3.58 0.14
C VAL A 105 5.54 2.41 0.61
N ARG A 106 6.82 2.36 0.20
CA ARG A 106 7.77 1.33 0.67
C ARG A 106 8.02 1.42 2.17
N LYS A 107 8.11 2.64 2.73
CA LYS A 107 8.29 2.89 4.16
C LYS A 107 7.08 2.38 4.94
N GLY A 108 5.86 2.74 4.52
CA GLY A 108 4.63 2.24 5.12
C GLY A 108 4.50 0.72 5.04
N TYR A 109 4.84 0.11 3.90
CA TYR A 109 4.88 -1.35 3.75
C TYR A 109 5.85 -2.00 4.74
N ARG A 110 7.05 -1.43 4.91
CA ARG A 110 8.05 -1.94 5.88
C ARG A 110 7.55 -1.84 7.31
N TYR A 111 6.97 -0.70 7.70
CA TYR A 111 6.43 -0.54 9.05
C TYR A 111 5.29 -1.51 9.34
N TYR A 112 4.35 -1.67 8.39
CA TYR A 112 3.29 -2.65 8.53
C TYR A 112 3.84 -4.07 8.65
N LEU A 113 4.79 -4.45 7.80
CA LEU A 113 5.44 -5.77 7.84
C LEU A 113 6.12 -6.01 9.19
N THR A 114 6.95 -5.06 9.65
CA THR A 114 7.66 -5.18 10.94
C THR A 114 6.69 -5.27 12.11
N GLY A 115 5.66 -4.42 12.14
CA GLY A 115 4.63 -4.45 13.18
C GLY A 115 3.86 -5.77 13.21
N MET A 116 3.46 -6.31 12.04
CA MET A 116 2.78 -7.60 11.97
C MET A 116 3.69 -8.77 12.35
N ILE A 117 4.97 -8.75 11.98
CA ILE A 117 5.95 -9.76 12.41
C ILE A 117 6.05 -9.78 13.93
N LEU A 118 6.25 -8.61 14.54
CA LEU A 118 6.29 -8.48 16.00
C LEU A 118 5.00 -9.01 16.63
N PHE A 119 3.83 -8.60 16.13
CA PHE A 119 2.55 -9.09 16.61
C PHE A 119 2.44 -10.63 16.54
N PHE A 120 2.83 -11.26 15.42
CA PHE A 120 2.74 -12.72 15.30
C PHE A 120 3.70 -13.47 16.21
N ILE A 121 4.93 -12.96 16.39
CA ILE A 121 5.87 -13.52 17.36
C ILE A 121 5.25 -13.44 18.76
N LEU A 122 4.67 -12.29 19.11
CA LEU A 122 4.11 -12.05 20.44
C LEU A 122 2.87 -12.89 20.74
N ALA A 123 1.94 -12.94 19.80
CA ALA A 123 0.74 -13.75 19.92
C ALA A 123 1.04 -15.25 19.98
N GLY A 124 2.19 -15.69 19.44
CA GLY A 124 2.68 -17.06 19.61
C GLY A 124 3.26 -17.32 21.02
N THR A 125 3.83 -16.29 21.67
CA THR A 125 4.46 -16.42 23.00
C THR A 125 3.48 -16.26 24.16
N PHE A 126 2.53 -15.33 24.06
CA PHE A 126 1.58 -15.04 25.14
C PHE A 126 0.27 -15.79 24.87
N ALA A 127 -0.01 -16.81 25.68
CA ALA A 127 -1.28 -17.55 25.85
C ALA A 127 -2.07 -18.04 24.61
N GLN A 128 -2.68 -19.23 24.71
CA GLN A 128 -3.60 -19.79 23.69
C GLN A 128 -4.72 -18.82 23.25
N ALA A 129 -5.12 -17.89 24.12
CA ALA A 129 -6.15 -16.88 23.84
C ALA A 129 -5.78 -15.96 22.66
N TYR A 130 -4.50 -15.62 22.48
CA TYR A 130 -4.07 -14.73 21.40
C TYR A 130 -3.71 -15.48 20.12
N ALA A 131 -3.40 -16.77 20.20
CA ALA A 131 -3.11 -17.61 19.04
C ALA A 131 -4.27 -17.64 18.02
N VAL A 132 -5.52 -17.69 18.50
CA VAL A 132 -6.71 -17.66 17.63
C VAL A 132 -6.83 -16.32 16.89
N SER A 133 -6.61 -15.21 17.61
CA SER A 133 -6.66 -13.87 17.01
C SER A 133 -5.56 -13.65 15.97
N ALA A 134 -4.36 -14.19 16.21
CA ALA A 134 -3.26 -14.19 15.26
C ALA A 134 -3.58 -15.02 14.01
N LEU A 135 -4.12 -16.22 14.16
CA LEU A 135 -4.54 -17.05 13.03
C LEU A 135 -5.59 -16.34 12.17
N MET A 136 -6.59 -15.72 12.81
CA MET A 136 -7.63 -14.96 12.11
C MET A 136 -7.06 -13.78 11.31
N LEU A 137 -6.02 -13.12 11.83
CA LEU A 137 -5.37 -11.98 11.20
C LEU A 137 -4.26 -12.35 10.20
N ALA A 138 -3.73 -13.57 10.24
CA ALA A 138 -2.65 -14.01 9.37
C ALA A 138 -3.01 -13.88 7.89
N LEU A 139 -4.20 -14.36 7.51
CA LEU A 139 -4.67 -14.34 6.13
C LEU A 139 -4.89 -12.91 5.59
N PRO A 140 -5.67 -12.02 6.25
CA PRO A 140 -5.82 -10.64 5.78
C PRO A 140 -4.50 -9.88 5.82
N ALA A 141 -3.59 -10.15 6.75
CA ALA A 141 -2.28 -9.52 6.78
C ALA A 141 -1.39 -9.92 5.60
N LEU A 142 -1.33 -11.20 5.27
CA LEU A 142 -0.62 -11.71 4.09
C LEU A 142 -1.20 -11.13 2.79
N MET A 143 -2.53 -11.05 2.69
CA MET A 143 -3.20 -10.42 1.55
C MET A 143 -2.88 -8.93 1.47
N ALA A 144 -2.93 -8.19 2.58
CA ALA A 144 -2.56 -6.78 2.65
C ALA A 144 -1.14 -6.57 2.13
N MET A 145 -0.18 -7.38 2.59
CA MET A 145 1.21 -7.32 2.15
C MET A 145 1.38 -7.61 0.65
N SER A 146 0.75 -8.66 0.13
CA SER A 146 0.81 -9.00 -1.29
C SER A 146 0.23 -7.89 -2.17
N MET A 147 -0.87 -7.28 -1.74
CA MET A 147 -1.54 -6.21 -2.48
C MET A 147 -0.79 -4.87 -2.38
N MET A 148 -0.20 -4.53 -1.24
CA MET A 148 0.67 -3.36 -1.07
C MET A 148 1.95 -3.47 -1.89
N LYS A 149 2.56 -4.66 -1.97
CA LYS A 149 3.72 -4.92 -2.86
C LYS A 149 3.36 -4.65 -4.32
N LYS A 150 2.12 -4.95 -4.72
CA LYS A 150 1.55 -4.65 -6.04
C LYS A 150 0.99 -3.22 -6.18
N ARG A 151 1.22 -2.33 -5.19
CA ARG A 151 0.75 -0.93 -5.15
C ARG A 151 -0.77 -0.77 -5.31
N ARG A 152 -1.54 -1.74 -4.84
CA ARG A 152 -3.02 -1.70 -4.91
C ARG A 152 -3.60 -1.03 -3.67
N SER A 153 -4.57 -0.14 -3.86
CA SER A 153 -5.29 0.54 -2.78
C SER A 153 -5.98 -0.44 -1.82
N THR A 154 -6.45 -1.59 -2.32
CA THR A 154 -7.02 -2.66 -1.50
C THR A 154 -6.04 -3.17 -0.43
N GLY A 155 -4.73 -3.15 -0.72
CA GLY A 155 -3.73 -3.57 0.26
C GLY A 155 -3.64 -2.63 1.45
N LEU A 156 -3.69 -1.32 1.20
CA LEU A 156 -3.75 -0.30 2.26
C LEU A 156 -5.06 -0.42 3.06
N MET A 157 -6.18 -0.63 2.38
CA MET A 157 -7.48 -0.80 3.06
C MET A 157 -7.49 -2.02 3.98
N LEU A 158 -6.96 -3.16 3.51
CA LEU A 158 -6.82 -4.37 4.32
C LEU A 158 -5.89 -4.12 5.51
N ALA A 159 -4.77 -3.42 5.31
CA ALA A 159 -3.87 -3.05 6.39
C ALA A 159 -4.57 -2.18 7.45
N TYR A 160 -5.33 -1.15 7.05
CA TYR A 160 -6.10 -0.33 7.99
C TYR A 160 -7.18 -1.11 8.72
N ALA A 161 -7.82 -2.08 8.07
CA ALA A 161 -8.83 -2.92 8.70
C ALA A 161 -8.22 -3.91 9.70
N SER A 162 -7.02 -4.43 9.43
CA SER A 162 -6.34 -5.41 10.28
C SER A 162 -5.51 -4.79 11.41
N MET A 163 -5.13 -3.52 11.32
CA MET A 163 -4.20 -2.86 12.26
C MET A 163 -4.73 -2.59 13.68
N PRO A 164 -6.01 -2.26 13.93
CA PRO A 164 -6.49 -1.88 15.26
C PRO A 164 -6.33 -2.99 16.30
N LEU A 165 -6.64 -4.25 15.95
CA LEU A 165 -6.58 -5.36 16.90
C LEU A 165 -5.14 -5.67 17.35
N PRO A 166 -4.14 -5.83 16.44
CA PRO A 166 -2.73 -5.94 16.80
C PRO A 166 -2.25 -4.79 17.69
N LEU A 167 -2.67 -3.55 17.43
CA LEU A 167 -2.27 -2.41 18.25
C LEU A 167 -2.77 -2.54 19.69
N VAL A 168 -4.06 -2.87 19.88
CA VAL A 168 -4.63 -3.07 21.22
C VAL A 168 -3.92 -4.20 21.95
N ILE A 169 -3.78 -5.37 21.30
CA ILE A 169 -3.10 -6.52 21.90
C ILE A 169 -1.65 -6.17 22.25
N PHE A 170 -0.94 -5.46 21.35
CA PHE A 170 0.42 -5.02 21.60
C PHE A 170 0.50 -4.11 22.83
N THR A 171 -0.40 -3.13 22.98
CA THR A 171 -0.41 -2.25 24.17
C THR A 171 -0.70 -3.01 25.47
N TRP A 172 -1.57 -4.01 25.45
CA TRP A 172 -1.84 -4.85 26.63
C TRP A 172 -0.66 -5.73 27.01
N ILE A 173 -0.05 -6.40 26.03
CA ILE A 173 1.18 -7.18 26.25
C ILE A 173 2.27 -6.25 26.79
N LEU A 174 2.32 -5.00 26.34
CA LEU A 174 3.31 -4.04 26.80
C LEU A 174 3.13 -3.65 28.26
N GLY A 175 1.89 -3.36 28.66
CA GLY A 175 1.56 -3.15 30.06
C GLY A 175 1.91 -4.36 30.93
N TYR A 176 1.60 -5.57 30.47
CA TYR A 176 1.93 -6.79 31.19
C TYR A 176 3.44 -7.04 31.27
N ALA A 177 4.19 -6.78 30.21
CA ALA A 177 5.63 -6.95 30.18
C ALA A 177 6.34 -5.98 31.15
N VAL A 178 5.90 -4.72 31.22
CA VAL A 178 6.39 -3.77 32.23
C VAL A 178 6.09 -4.28 33.64
N TYR A 179 4.85 -4.69 33.89
CA TYR A 179 4.42 -5.21 35.19
C TYR A 179 5.25 -6.43 35.62
N ALA A 180 5.41 -7.42 34.74
CA ALA A 180 6.20 -8.63 35.00
C ALA A 180 7.69 -8.32 35.19
N PHE A 181 8.23 -7.32 34.49
CA PHE A 181 9.62 -6.90 34.66
C PHE A 181 9.87 -6.23 36.02
N THR A 182 8.89 -5.46 36.52
CA THR A 182 8.99 -4.78 37.82
C THR A 182 8.61 -5.65 39.02
N ASN A 183 7.92 -6.78 38.80
CA ASN A 183 7.46 -7.67 39.86
C ASN A 183 8.16 -9.04 39.76
N PRO A 184 9.18 -9.31 40.60
CA PRO A 184 9.98 -10.53 40.49
C PRO A 184 9.20 -11.81 40.77
N ALA A 185 8.11 -11.72 41.54
CA ALA A 185 7.18 -12.83 41.73
C ALA A 185 6.57 -13.30 40.41
N GLU A 186 6.19 -12.38 39.52
CA GLU A 186 5.53 -12.74 38.25
C GLU A 186 6.51 -13.20 37.20
N ALA A 187 7.71 -12.65 37.17
CA ALA A 187 8.79 -13.22 36.37
C ALA A 187 9.09 -14.67 36.78
N SER A 188 8.97 -15.01 38.07
CA SER A 188 9.15 -16.37 38.56
C SER A 188 7.99 -17.32 38.23
N VAL A 189 6.75 -16.80 38.19
CA VAL A 189 5.57 -17.55 37.72
C VAL A 189 5.72 -17.87 36.23
N LEU A 190 6.07 -16.88 35.40
CA LEU A 190 6.33 -17.08 33.97
C LEU A 190 7.49 -18.06 33.74
N ALA A 191 8.56 -17.96 34.52
CA ALA A 191 9.67 -18.92 34.47
C ALA A 191 9.18 -20.36 34.76
N GLY A 192 8.29 -20.53 35.73
CA GLY A 192 7.67 -21.80 36.08
C GLY A 192 6.72 -22.34 35.01
N GLU A 193 5.84 -21.50 34.46
CA GLU A 193 4.86 -21.88 33.43
C GLU A 193 5.52 -22.32 32.12
N TYR A 194 6.58 -21.62 31.71
CA TYR A 194 7.27 -21.90 30.46
C TYR A 194 8.49 -22.83 30.62
N GLY A 195 8.81 -23.25 31.85
CA GLY A 195 9.99 -24.09 32.15
C GLY A 195 11.32 -23.43 31.79
N LEU A 196 11.38 -22.09 31.83
CA LEU A 196 12.54 -21.30 31.43
C LEU A 196 13.29 -20.75 32.66
N PRO A 197 14.62 -20.61 32.61
CA PRO A 197 15.35 -19.96 33.68
C PRO A 197 14.95 -18.47 33.78
N ALA A 198 14.79 -17.96 35.00
CA ALA A 198 14.30 -16.60 35.26
C ALA A 198 15.12 -15.52 34.51
N GLY A 199 16.44 -15.68 34.42
CA GLY A 199 17.30 -14.75 33.66
C GLY A 199 16.95 -14.65 32.18
N LEU A 200 16.49 -15.76 31.56
CA LEU A 200 16.06 -15.77 30.16
C LEU A 200 14.69 -15.11 30.00
N VAL A 201 13.78 -15.27 30.97
CA VAL A 201 12.51 -14.54 31.02
C VAL A 201 12.75 -13.02 31.09
N TYR A 202 13.63 -12.56 31.98
CA TYR A 202 14.00 -11.14 32.04
C TYR A 202 14.66 -10.64 30.75
N PHE A 203 15.47 -11.47 30.10
CA PHE A 203 16.08 -11.12 28.82
C PHE A 203 15.04 -10.95 27.71
N ILE A 204 14.04 -11.85 27.62
CA ILE A 204 12.93 -11.74 26.67
C ILE A 204 12.09 -10.48 26.95
N LEU A 205 11.76 -10.21 28.21
CA LEU A 205 11.03 -9.02 28.62
C LEU A 205 11.80 -7.72 28.31
N ALA A 206 13.12 -7.71 28.53
CA ALA A 206 13.98 -6.58 28.19
C ALA A 206 14.08 -6.35 26.68
N LEU A 207 14.23 -7.41 25.88
CA LEU A 207 14.18 -7.34 24.41
C LEU A 207 12.84 -6.77 23.93
N TYR A 208 11.75 -7.18 24.58
CA TYR A 208 10.42 -6.71 24.28
C TYR A 208 10.24 -5.22 24.57
N LEU A 209 10.68 -4.74 25.73
CA LEU A 209 10.65 -3.32 26.10
C LEU A 209 11.59 -2.48 25.22
N ALA A 210 12.77 -2.99 24.86
CA ALA A 210 13.67 -2.31 23.94
C ALA A 210 13.10 -2.25 22.51
N GLY A 211 12.48 -3.34 22.04
CA GLY A 211 11.87 -3.43 20.73
C GLY A 211 10.67 -2.50 20.56
N SER A 212 9.88 -2.27 21.62
CA SER A 212 8.74 -1.36 21.56
C SER A 212 9.17 0.11 21.43
N VAL A 213 10.29 0.51 22.03
CA VAL A 213 10.87 1.86 21.89
C VAL A 213 11.37 2.13 20.47
N ILE A 214 11.75 1.10 19.71
CA ILE A 214 12.21 1.23 18.32
C ILE A 214 11.03 1.36 17.33
N VAL A 215 9.86 0.88 17.72
CA VAL A 215 8.66 0.77 16.85
C VAL A 215 7.70 1.95 17.06
N CYS A 216 7.73 2.58 18.24
CA CYS A 216 7.11 3.88 18.52
C CYS A 216 7.91 5.03 17.92
#